data_AF-A0A968VZF6-F1
#
_entry.id   AF-A0A968VZF6-F1
#
_cell.length_a   1.000
_cell.length_b   1.000
_cell.length_c   1.000
_cell.angle_alpha   90.00
_cell.angle_beta   90.00
_cell.angle_gamma   90.00
#
_symmetry.space_group_name_H-M   'P 1'
#
loop_
_entity.id
_entity.type
_entity.pdbx_description
1 polymer ?
#
loop_
_entity_poly.entity_id
_entity_poly.type
_entity_poly.pdbx_seq_one_letter_code
_entity_poly.pdbx_strand_id
1 'polypeptide(L)'
;MNYKLLAKSSFSMGSSAIFIDYSGLENTPMAYEMLDGLKPGFNSIHDLRFTHRLKNGLEFSFQYQLRTNNKNRPVHTGGVEARMVLMAWCEFDISHMLHYVGSCVKPFGHGEQAI
;
A
#
# COMPACT_ATOMS: atom_id res chain seq x y z
N MET A 1 11.67 5.79 -6.88
CA MET A 1 12.36 4.62 -7.44
C MET A 1 11.65 3.36 -6.99
N ASN A 2 11.28 2.48 -7.92
CA ASN A 2 10.62 1.20 -7.63
C ASN A 2 11.64 0.08 -7.82
N TYR A 3 11.79 -0.80 -6.83
CA TYR A 3 12.65 -1.97 -6.92
C TYR A 3 11.92 -3.25 -6.50
N LYS A 4 12.29 -4.37 -7.15
CA LYS A 4 11.76 -5.70 -6.84
C LYS A 4 12.90 -6.49 -6.20
N LEU A 5 12.83 -6.73 -4.89
CA LEU A 5 13.88 -7.44 -4.15
C LEU A 5 13.85 -8.94 -4.46
N LEU A 6 12.66 -9.53 -4.49
CA LEU A 6 12.41 -10.91 -4.89
C LEU A 6 11.12 -10.93 -5.73
N ALA A 7 10.86 -11.98 -6.51
CA ALA A 7 9.63 -12.12 -7.32
C ALA A 7 8.33 -11.88 -6.53
N LYS A 8 8.39 -12.02 -5.20
CA LYS A 8 7.29 -11.88 -4.25
C LYS A 8 7.27 -10.57 -3.47
N SER A 9 8.35 -9.79 -3.49
CA SER A 9 8.49 -8.59 -2.68
C SER A 9 8.86 -7.38 -3.53
N SER A 10 8.04 -6.34 -3.47
CA SER A 10 8.31 -5.06 -4.11
C SER A 10 8.48 -3.97 -3.07
N PHE A 11 9.36 -3.03 -3.35
CA PHE A 11 9.48 -1.82 -2.58
C PHE A 11 9.50 -0.62 -3.51
N SER A 12 8.93 0.47 -3.04
CA SER A 12 8.98 1.77 -3.66
C SER A 12 9.42 2.80 -2.66
N MET A 13 10.25 3.74 -3.11
CA MET A 13 10.57 4.94 -2.35
C MET A 13 10.45 6.16 -3.24
N GLY A 14 9.70 7.16 -2.80
CA GLY A 14 9.62 8.49 -3.37
C GLY A 14 10.20 9.51 -2.40
N SER A 15 10.92 10.50 -2.92
CA SER A 15 11.37 11.65 -2.14
C SER A 15 11.17 12.91 -2.97
N SER A 16 10.56 13.93 -2.37
CA SER A 16 10.25 15.20 -2.99
C SER A 16 10.66 16.32 -2.05
N ALA A 17 11.49 17.24 -2.54
CA ALA A 17 11.88 18.45 -1.83
C ALA A 17 11.24 19.65 -2.52
N ILE A 18 10.55 20.48 -1.75
CA ILE A 18 9.79 21.63 -2.25
C ILE A 18 10.18 22.84 -1.42
N PHE A 19 10.65 23.89 -2.08
CA PHE A 19 10.86 25.18 -1.46
C PHE A 19 9.69 26.09 -1.81
N ILE A 20 9.04 26.64 -0.78
CA ILE A 20 7.88 27.51 -0.95
C ILE A 20 8.20 28.86 -0.33
N ASP A 21 8.26 29.90 -1.16
CA ASP A 21 8.33 31.28 -0.71
C ASP A 21 6.90 31.85 -0.63
N TYR A 22 6.43 32.11 0.59
CA TYR A 22 5.09 32.65 0.85
C TYR A 22 5.20 33.82 1.82
N SER A 23 4.68 34.97 1.40
CA SER A 23 4.78 36.25 2.10
C SER A 23 3.52 36.65 2.88
N GLY A 24 2.48 35.81 2.85
CA GLY A 24 1.21 36.05 3.53
C GLY A 24 1.17 35.58 4.99
N LEU A 25 0.02 35.78 5.65
CA LEU A 25 -0.21 35.33 7.02
C LEU A 25 -0.39 33.80 7.07
N GLU A 26 0.53 33.12 7.76
CA GLU A 26 0.43 31.70 8.12
C GLU A 26 -0.80 31.47 9.02
N ASN A 27 -1.53 30.35 8.84
CA ASN A 27 -2.76 29.96 9.55
C ASN A 27 -4.09 30.58 9.08
N THR A 28 -4.14 31.20 7.91
CA THR A 28 -5.41 31.54 7.26
C THR A 28 -5.91 30.37 6.39
N PRO A 29 -7.24 30.24 6.16
CA PRO A 29 -7.77 29.23 5.24
C PRO A 29 -7.17 29.33 3.83
N MET A 30 -6.99 30.55 3.32
CA MET A 30 -6.32 30.79 2.04
C MET A 30 -4.86 30.32 2.05
N ALA A 31 -4.13 30.53 3.15
CA ALA A 31 -2.76 30.01 3.24
C ALA A 31 -2.73 28.48 3.22
N TYR A 32 -3.68 27.80 3.88
CA TYR A 32 -3.75 26.34 3.87
C TYR A 32 -3.96 25.78 2.45
N GLU A 33 -4.82 26.43 1.67
CA GLU A 33 -5.10 26.06 0.28
C GLU A 33 -3.91 26.37 -0.65
N MET A 34 -3.31 27.55 -0.53
CA MET A 34 -2.13 27.95 -1.32
C MET A 34 -0.88 27.11 -1.01
N LEU A 35 -0.72 26.70 0.25
CA LEU A 35 0.41 25.88 0.68
C LEU A 35 0.13 24.37 0.54
N ASP A 36 -1.09 23.95 0.17
CA ASP A 36 -1.53 22.55 0.14
C ASP A 36 -1.20 21.79 1.46
N GLY A 37 -1.44 22.47 2.58
CA GLY A 37 -1.08 21.99 3.91
C GLY A 37 0.42 21.82 4.19
N LEU A 38 1.30 22.28 3.30
CA LEU A 38 2.73 22.52 3.59
C LEU A 38 2.89 23.89 4.27
N LYS A 39 4.13 24.28 4.51
CA LYS A 39 4.45 25.55 5.17
C LYS A 39 5.52 26.30 4.38
N PRO A 40 5.63 27.63 4.53
CA PRO A 40 6.71 28.38 3.91
C PRO A 40 8.08 27.89 4.35
N GLY A 41 9.01 27.90 3.41
CA GLY A 41 10.37 27.41 3.54
C GLY A 41 10.59 26.07 2.85
N PHE A 42 11.59 25.35 3.33
CA PHE A 42 11.98 24.06 2.80
C PHE A 42 11.15 22.94 3.41
N ASN A 43 10.45 22.19 2.56
CA ASN A 43 9.69 21.01 2.94
C ASN A 43 10.25 19.79 2.24
N SER A 44 10.40 18.69 2.97
CA SER A 44 10.79 17.41 2.41
C SER A 44 9.73 16.36 2.70
N ILE A 45 9.29 15.67 1.65
CA ILE A 45 8.31 14.59 1.69
C ILE A 45 9.03 13.31 1.27
N HIS A 46 8.93 12.28 2.09
CA HIS A 46 9.48 10.96 1.79
C HIS A 46 8.36 9.92 1.93
N ASP A 47 8.13 9.15 0.88
CA ASP A 47 7.15 8.07 0.82
C ASP A 47 7.90 6.74 0.66
N LEU A 48 7.64 5.81 1.57
CA LEU A 48 8.17 4.46 1.54
C LEU A 48 7.01 3.49 1.46
N ARG A 49 7.08 2.55 0.52
CA ARG A 49 6.10 1.48 0.36
C ARG A 49 6.81 0.14 0.23
N PHE A 50 6.40 -0.83 1.02
CA PHE A 50 6.90 -2.20 0.95
C PHE A 50 5.73 -3.16 0.84
N THR A 51 5.73 -4.00 -0.18
CA THR A 51 4.69 -5.00 -0.39
C THR A 51 5.33 -6.38 -0.49
N HIS A 52 4.78 -7.33 0.26
CA HIS A 52 5.25 -8.70 0.32
C HIS A 52 4.10 -9.68 0.10
N ARG A 53 4.24 -10.53 -0.93
CA ARG A 53 3.27 -11.56 -1.31
C ARG A 53 3.73 -12.94 -0.85
N LEU A 54 2.95 -13.60 -0.02
CA LEU A 54 3.18 -14.98 0.39
C LEU A 54 2.51 -15.95 -0.59
N LYS A 55 2.93 -17.22 -0.54
CA LYS A 55 2.46 -18.27 -1.47
C LYS A 55 0.98 -18.64 -1.28
N ASN A 56 0.38 -18.34 -0.12
CA ASN A 56 -0.99 -18.70 0.26
C ASN A 56 -2.03 -17.64 -0.15
N GLY A 57 -1.72 -16.77 -1.11
CA GLY A 57 -2.62 -15.68 -1.54
C GLY A 57 -2.69 -14.51 -0.55
N LEU A 58 -1.88 -14.50 0.51
CA LEU A 58 -1.78 -13.40 1.45
C LEU A 58 -0.75 -12.37 0.95
N GLU A 59 -1.12 -11.10 0.97
CA GLU A 59 -0.25 -9.97 0.65
C GLU A 59 -0.28 -8.96 1.79
N PHE A 60 0.90 -8.56 2.25
CA PHE A 60 1.08 -7.48 3.20
C PHE A 60 1.63 -6.25 2.49
N SER A 61 1.11 -5.08 2.83
CA SER A 61 1.59 -3.80 2.35
C SER A 61 1.83 -2.87 3.52
N PHE A 62 3.04 -2.32 3.59
CA PHE A 62 3.46 -1.34 4.57
C PHE A 62 3.71 -0.03 3.83
N GLN A 63 3.20 1.06 4.38
CA GLN A 63 3.42 2.40 3.86
C GLN A 63 3.86 3.33 4.98
N TYR A 64 4.84 4.16 4.72
CA TYR A 64 5.37 5.13 5.68
C TYR A 64 5.72 6.43 4.98
N GLN A 65 5.09 7.51 5.45
CA GLN A 65 5.24 8.84 4.91
C GLN A 65 5.84 9.75 5.97
N LEU A 66 6.93 10.43 5.62
CA LEU A 66 7.55 11.47 6.43
C LEU A 66 7.35 12.81 5.74
N ARG A 67 6.88 13.79 6.50
CA ARG A 67 6.81 15.19 6.08
C ARG A 67 7.61 16.02 7.07
N THR A 68 8.62 16.71 6.58
CA THR A 68 9.50 17.54 7.40
C THR A 68 9.51 18.97 6.88
N ASN A 69 9.63 19.93 7.79
CA ASN A 69 9.82 21.35 7.48
C ASN A 69 10.87 21.92 8.45
N ASN A 70 11.69 22.84 7.97
CA ASN A 70 12.68 23.60 8.71
C ASN A 70 12.18 24.24 10.03
N LYS A 71 10.91 24.70 10.10
CA LYS A 71 10.39 25.41 11.29
C LYS A 71 9.64 24.53 12.30
N ASN A 72 9.24 23.31 11.95
CA ASN A 72 8.29 22.52 12.72
C ASN A 72 8.77 21.09 12.96
N ARG A 73 8.19 20.46 13.99
CA ARG A 73 8.44 19.04 14.26
C ARG A 73 8.05 18.18 13.05
N PRO A 74 8.88 17.22 12.65
CA PRO A 74 8.57 16.33 11.54
C PRO A 74 7.34 15.48 11.86
N VAL A 75 6.47 15.31 10.86
CA VAL A 75 5.27 14.49 10.94
C VAL A 75 5.54 13.16 10.26
N HIS A 76 5.23 12.08 10.97
CA HIS A 76 5.46 10.71 10.53
C HIS A 76 4.14 9.96 10.55
N THR A 77 3.72 9.43 9.40
CA THR A 77 2.47 8.68 9.27
C THR A 77 2.78 7.32 8.67
N GLY A 78 2.43 6.26 9.38
CA GLY A 78 2.59 4.88 8.91
C GLY A 78 1.25 4.17 8.81
N GLY A 79 1.16 3.21 7.88
CA GLY A 79 0.01 2.34 7.71
C GLY A 79 0.44 0.93 7.32
N VAL A 80 -0.35 -0.05 7.74
CA VAL A 80 -0.16 -1.45 7.37
C VAL A 80 -1.49 -1.99 6.85
N GLU A 81 -1.44 -2.69 5.73
CA GLU A 81 -2.57 -3.36 5.11
C GLU A 81 -2.22 -4.84 4.92
N ALA A 82 -3.17 -5.71 5.27
CA ALA A 82 -3.10 -7.13 4.99
C ALA A 82 -4.30 -7.50 4.13
N ARG A 83 -4.04 -8.05 2.94
CA ARG A 83 -5.07 -8.47 2.00
C ARG A 83 -4.90 -9.94 1.65
N MET A 84 -6.00 -10.66 1.60
CA MET A 84 -6.03 -12.05 1.16
C MET A 84 -6.79 -12.13 -0.16
N VAL A 85 -6.18 -12.75 -1.17
CA VAL A 85 -6.83 -13.02 -2.45
C VAL A 85 -7.20 -14.50 -2.47
N LEU A 86 -8.49 -14.78 -2.32
CA LEU A 86 -9.04 -16.11 -2.53
C LEU A 86 -9.22 -16.32 -4.03
N MET A 87 -8.36 -17.15 -4.62
CA MET A 87 -8.54 -17.61 -5.99
C MET A 87 -9.51 -18.79 -5.95
N ALA A 88 -10.80 -18.53 -6.14
CA ALA A 88 -11.78 -19.57 -6.40
C ALA A 88 -11.84 -19.78 -7.92
N TRP A 89 -11.19 -20.84 -8.41
CA TRP A 89 -11.44 -21.33 -9.75
C TRP A 89 -12.60 -22.32 -9.65
N CYS A 90 -13.77 -21.93 -10.13
CA CYS A 90 -14.85 -22.87 -10.41
C CYS A 90 -14.80 -23.14 -11.91
N GLU A 91 -14.17 -24.23 -12.33
CA GLU A 91 -14.41 -24.76 -13.65
C GLU A 91 -15.86 -25.26 -13.70
N PHE A 92 -16.67 -24.61 -14.54
CA PHE A 92 -18.04 -24.99 -14.82
C PHE A 92 -18.01 -26.16 -15.82
N ASP A 93 -17.91 -27.39 -15.34
CA ASP A 93 -18.03 -28.57 -16.18
C ASP A 93 -19.51 -28.78 -16.57
N ILE A 94 -19.82 -28.58 -17.85
CA ILE A 94 -21.19 -28.63 -18.40
C ILE A 94 -21.64 -30.07 -18.73
N SER A 95 -20.84 -31.12 -18.43
CA SER A 95 -21.11 -32.46 -18.98
C SER A 95 -22.13 -33.31 -18.21
N HIS A 96 -22.62 -32.90 -17.03
CA HIS A 96 -23.59 -33.70 -16.27
C HIS A 96 -24.76 -32.86 -15.73
N MET A 97 -25.83 -32.75 -16.52
CA MET A 97 -27.17 -32.48 -16.01
C MET A 97 -27.63 -33.68 -15.17
N LEU A 98 -27.49 -33.63 -13.83
CA LEU A 98 -28.57 -33.98 -12.89
C LEU A 98 -28.19 -34.06 -11.40
N HIS A 99 -26.94 -33.91 -10.96
CA HIS A 99 -26.65 -33.78 -9.52
C HIS A 99 -25.74 -32.58 -9.23
N TYR A 100 -26.34 -31.55 -8.64
CA TYR A 100 -25.64 -30.37 -8.13
C TYR A 100 -24.94 -30.72 -6.82
N VAL A 101 -23.64 -31.06 -6.88
CA VAL A 101 -22.74 -30.94 -5.73
C VAL A 101 -21.48 -30.22 -6.21
N GLY A 102 -21.58 -28.90 -6.33
CA GLY A 102 -20.43 -28.04 -6.57
C GLY A 102 -19.58 -27.99 -5.30
N SER A 103 -18.59 -28.88 -5.20
CA SER A 103 -17.61 -28.86 -4.11
C SER A 103 -16.63 -27.71 -4.32
N CYS A 104 -16.88 -26.59 -3.66
CA CYS A 104 -15.92 -25.48 -3.59
C CYS A 104 -14.79 -25.87 -2.62
N VAL A 105 -13.65 -26.34 -3.14
CA VAL A 105 -12.49 -26.68 -2.31
C VAL A 105 -11.86 -25.38 -1.80
N LYS A 106 -11.90 -25.18 -0.48
CA LYS A 106 -11.25 -24.05 0.18
C LYS A 106 -9.72 -24.24 0.15
N PRO A 107 -8.92 -23.21 -0.20
CA PRO A 107 -7.46 -23.33 -0.25
C PRO A 107 -6.78 -23.31 1.14
N PHE A 108 -7.53 -23.33 2.24
CA PHE A 108 -6.98 -23.28 3.60
C PHE A 108 -7.20 -24.61 4.31
N GLY A 109 -6.39 -25.59 3.93
CA GLY A 109 -6.15 -26.83 4.65
C GLY A 109 -4.64 -26.96 4.85
N HIS A 110 -4.23 -26.96 6.11
CA HIS A 110 -2.86 -27.21 6.56
C HIS A 110 -2.34 -28.53 5.96
N GLY A 111 -1.04 -28.59 5.67
CA GLY A 111 -0.45 -29.64 4.83
C GLY A 111 -0.79 -31.07 5.25
N GLU A 112 -1.11 -31.88 4.24
CA GLU A 112 -0.99 -33.34 4.25
C GLU A 112 -0.72 -33.79 2.80
N GLN A 113 0.04 -34.88 2.67
CA GLN A 113 0.87 -35.28 1.53
C GLN A 113 0.12 -35.82 0.31
N ALA A 114 0.78 -35.83 -0.85
CA ALA A 114 0.85 -37.05 -1.66
C ALA A 114 2.14 -37.07 -2.50
N ILE A 115 2.85 -38.18 -2.39
CA ILE A 115 3.84 -38.72 -3.34
C ILE A 115 3.11 -39.06 -4.65
#